data_AF-A0A6A5BLI0-F1
#
_entry.id   AF-A0A6A5BLI0-F1
#
_cell.length_a   1.000
_cell.length_b   1.000
_cell.length_c   1.000
_cell.angle_alpha   90.00
_cell.angle_beta   90.00
_cell.angle_gamma   90.00
#
_symmetry.space_group_name_H-M   'P 1'
#
loop_
_entity.id
_entity.type
_entity.pdbx_description
1 polymer ?
#
loop_
_entity_poly.entity_id
_entity_poly.type
_entity_poly.pdbx_seq_one_letter_code
_entity_poly.pdbx_strand_id
1 'polypeptide(L)'
;MEDLFIGKKDSFTCGLAQGGDHIGVFSMCRYNPAFRSEENSTEEKNISVEWESDGIVDVEKLSSNDLIIIERCCKIVVHELAHMQQIGHCVYFDCIMNGSGWLEEDYRQSIHLCPVDLRKFQTLMNFDILERYKALLRFYKEYHMNEAALWVQDMIQYLTTSQQENNGDGSNKERPVSPVNSYNSSSKKSKIK
;
A
#
# COMPACT_ATOMS: atom_id res chain seq x y z
N MET A 1 7.23 12.33 -16.21
CA MET A 1 7.45 11.14 -15.35
C MET A 1 8.16 10.11 -16.20
N GLU A 2 9.28 9.58 -15.71
CA GLU A 2 10.14 8.64 -16.46
C GLU A 2 9.95 7.20 -15.96
N ASP A 3 10.14 6.23 -16.85
CA ASP A 3 10.09 4.80 -16.50
C ASP A 3 11.45 4.30 -15.99
N LEU A 4 11.45 3.23 -15.18
CA LEU A 4 12.67 2.69 -14.57
C LEU A 4 12.89 1.24 -15.00
N PHE A 5 14.17 0.85 -15.13
CA PHE A 5 14.58 -0.49 -15.56
C PHE A 5 15.83 -0.93 -14.80
N ILE A 6 15.87 -2.18 -14.34
CA ILE A 6 17.06 -2.76 -13.72
C ILE A 6 17.82 -3.59 -14.78
N GLY A 7 18.56 -2.89 -15.62
CA GLY A 7 19.39 -3.49 -16.66
C GLY A 7 18.62 -3.92 -17.91
N LYS A 8 19.32 -4.54 -18.87
CA LYS A 8 18.82 -4.76 -20.25
C LYS A 8 17.73 -5.82 -20.40
N LYS A 9 17.54 -6.68 -19.39
CA LYS A 9 16.58 -7.81 -19.44
C LYS A 9 15.27 -7.52 -18.71
N ASP A 10 15.24 -6.41 -17.98
CA ASP A 10 14.09 -6.05 -17.18
C ASP A 10 13.01 -5.39 -18.05
N SER A 11 11.75 -5.67 -17.75
CA SER A 11 10.63 -5.10 -18.49
C SER A 11 10.25 -3.71 -17.97
N PHE A 12 10.35 -3.50 -16.65
CA PHE A 12 10.31 -2.23 -15.92
C PHE A 12 10.42 -2.51 -14.41
N THR A 13 10.73 -1.50 -13.61
CA THR A 13 10.53 -1.52 -12.16
C THR A 13 9.74 -0.28 -11.71
N CYS A 14 8.84 -0.45 -10.73
CA CYS A 14 8.10 0.66 -10.13
C CYS A 14 8.88 1.33 -9.00
N GLY A 15 9.86 0.62 -8.43
CA GLY A 15 10.68 1.08 -7.33
C GLY A 15 11.95 0.26 -7.19
N LEU A 16 12.96 0.86 -6.58
CA LEU A 16 14.15 0.17 -6.14
C LEU A 16 14.65 0.86 -4.87
N ALA A 17 14.84 0.08 -3.82
CA ALA A 17 15.46 0.54 -2.59
C ALA A 17 16.68 -0.31 -2.21
N GLN A 18 17.68 0.38 -1.68
CA GLN A 18 18.92 -0.15 -1.16
C GLN A 18 18.87 0.00 0.37
N GLY A 19 18.51 -1.08 1.07
CA GLY A 19 18.27 -1.06 2.52
C GLY A 19 19.47 -0.68 3.38
N GLY A 20 20.70 -0.97 2.94
CA GLY A 20 21.91 -0.64 3.69
C GLY A 20 22.24 0.86 3.72
N ASP A 21 21.83 1.59 2.68
CA ASP A 21 22.18 3.00 2.48
C ASP A 21 20.98 3.94 2.66
N HIS A 22 19.79 3.38 2.93
CA HIS A 22 18.51 4.10 3.06
C HIS A 22 18.18 5.00 1.85
N ILE A 23 18.53 4.52 0.65
CA ILE A 23 18.25 5.18 -0.62
C ILE A 23 17.20 4.38 -1.39
N GLY A 24 16.30 5.08 -2.05
CA GLY A 24 15.28 4.47 -2.88
C GLY A 24 14.82 5.43 -3.96
N VAL A 25 14.48 4.87 -5.11
CA VAL A 25 13.97 5.57 -6.28
C VAL A 25 12.67 4.87 -6.66
N PHE A 26 11.64 5.66 -6.98
CA PHE A 26 10.34 5.15 -7.37
C PHE A 26 9.83 5.90 -8.60
N SER A 27 9.07 5.21 -9.44
CA SER A 27 8.39 5.79 -10.59
C SER A 27 6.91 5.47 -10.57
N MET A 28 6.12 6.53 -10.74
CA MET A 28 4.67 6.47 -10.80
C MET A 28 4.15 6.44 -12.24
N CYS A 29 5.03 6.45 -13.26
CA CYS A 29 4.62 6.61 -14.66
C CYS A 29 3.69 5.48 -15.11
N ARG A 30 3.94 4.24 -14.67
CA ARG A 30 3.18 3.04 -15.01
C ARG A 30 1.77 3.00 -14.38
N TYR A 31 1.52 3.83 -13.39
CA TYR A 31 0.22 3.97 -12.71
C TYR A 31 -0.68 5.02 -13.37
N ASN A 32 -0.11 5.86 -14.24
CA ASN A 32 -0.89 6.80 -15.03
C ASN A 32 -1.59 6.07 -16.18
N PRO A 33 -2.94 6.09 -16.26
CA PRO A 33 -3.68 5.48 -17.36
C PRO A 33 -3.27 5.98 -18.75
N ALA A 34 -2.83 7.23 -18.86
CA ALA A 34 -2.39 7.85 -20.11
C ALA A 34 -1.00 7.40 -20.58
N PHE A 35 -0.26 6.63 -19.76
CA PHE A 35 1.05 6.10 -20.09
C PHE A 35 0.99 4.92 -21.07
N ARG A 36 -0.05 4.09 -20.98
CA ARG A 36 -0.22 2.89 -21.84
C ARG A 36 -1.04 3.14 -23.11
N SER A 37 -1.56 4.36 -23.34
CA SER A 37 -2.24 4.66 -24.59
C SER A 37 -1.22 4.75 -25.73
N GLU A 38 -1.10 3.64 -26.47
CA GLU A 38 -0.50 3.58 -27.81
C GLU A 38 -1.35 4.43 -28.77
N GLU A 39 -1.24 5.75 -28.68
CA GLU A 39 -1.57 6.61 -29.80
C GLU A 39 -0.35 7.47 -30.11
N ASN A 40 0.06 7.41 -31.37
CA ASN A 40 1.05 8.25 -32.02
C ASN A 40 0.63 9.74 -31.94
N SER A 41 0.64 10.34 -30.75
CA SER A 41 0.64 11.78 -30.64
C SER A 41 2.07 12.23 -30.37
N THR A 42 2.66 12.89 -31.38
CA THR A 42 3.85 13.75 -31.26
C THR A 42 3.61 14.97 -30.34
N GLU A 43 2.55 14.95 -29.56
CA GLU A 43 2.27 15.94 -28.54
C GLU A 43 2.99 15.47 -27.29
N GLU A 44 4.01 16.23 -26.88
CA GLU A 44 4.46 16.23 -25.50
C GLU A 44 3.21 16.27 -24.62
N LYS A 45 2.86 15.14 -24.00
CA LYS A 45 1.78 15.07 -23.03
C LYS A 45 2.25 15.85 -21.81
N ASN A 46 2.19 17.18 -21.93
CA ASN A 46 2.43 18.14 -20.88
C ASN A 46 1.32 17.92 -19.86
N ILE A 47 1.57 16.98 -18.94
CA ILE A 47 0.82 16.91 -17.71
C ILE A 47 1.24 18.16 -16.94
N SER A 48 0.48 19.24 -17.12
CA SER A 48 0.54 20.41 -16.26
C SER A 48 0.01 20.00 -14.90
N VAL A 49 0.89 19.46 -14.05
CA VAL A 49 0.61 19.37 -12.63
C VAL A 49 0.81 20.79 -12.09
N GLU A 50 -0.28 21.54 -11.98
CA GLU A 50 -0.28 22.73 -11.13
C GLU A 50 -0.21 22.22 -9.69
N TRP A 51 1.00 22.16 -9.15
CA TRP A 51 1.18 21.98 -7.73
C TRP A 51 0.63 23.22 -7.05
N GLU A 52 -0.33 23.06 -6.12
CA GLU A 52 -0.71 24.16 -5.24
C GLU A 52 0.56 24.64 -4.51
N SER A 53 0.66 25.95 -4.24
CA SER A 53 1.91 26.61 -3.83
C SER A 53 2.55 26.06 -2.54
N ASP A 54 1.83 25.25 -1.79
CA ASP A 54 2.24 24.58 -0.55
C ASP A 54 2.45 23.07 -0.69
N GLY A 55 2.19 22.48 -1.86
CA GLY A 55 2.28 21.03 -2.10
C GLY A 55 1.19 20.21 -1.41
N ILE A 56 0.11 20.85 -0.93
CA ILE A 56 -1.02 20.17 -0.29
C ILE A 56 -2.05 19.82 -1.37
N VAL A 57 -2.48 18.56 -1.38
CA VAL A 57 -3.49 18.08 -2.32
C VAL A 57 -4.88 18.38 -1.74
N ASP A 58 -5.68 19.19 -2.43
CA ASP A 58 -7.09 19.38 -2.10
C ASP A 58 -7.88 18.13 -2.50
N VAL A 59 -8.15 17.28 -1.50
CA VAL A 59 -8.80 15.97 -1.71
C VAL A 59 -10.19 16.11 -2.33
N GLU A 60 -10.91 17.19 -2.02
CA GLU A 60 -12.28 17.41 -2.53
C GLU A 60 -12.31 17.69 -4.05
N LYS A 61 -11.16 18.08 -4.64
CA LYS A 61 -11.02 18.27 -6.08
C LYS A 61 -10.59 17.01 -6.84
N LEU A 62 -10.22 15.94 -6.13
CA LEU A 62 -9.72 14.71 -6.75
C LEU A 62 -10.84 13.89 -7.38
N SER A 63 -10.60 13.41 -8.60
CA SER A 63 -11.50 12.42 -9.20
C SER A 63 -11.33 11.05 -8.55
N SER A 64 -12.30 10.16 -8.76
CA SER A 64 -12.18 8.77 -8.31
C SER A 64 -10.95 8.05 -8.88
N ASN A 65 -10.51 8.42 -10.08
CA ASN A 65 -9.28 7.87 -10.66
C ASN A 65 -8.03 8.38 -9.95
N ASP A 66 -8.00 9.65 -9.57
CA ASP A 66 -6.86 10.23 -8.86
C ASP A 66 -6.67 9.57 -7.49
N LEU A 67 -7.77 9.31 -6.77
CA LEU A 67 -7.75 8.60 -5.50
C LEU A 67 -7.18 7.18 -5.63
N ILE A 68 -7.57 6.44 -6.68
CA ILE A 68 -7.02 5.11 -6.97
C ILE A 68 -5.51 5.19 -7.31
N ILE A 69 -5.10 6.19 -8.09
CA ILE A 69 -3.69 6.39 -8.43
C ILE A 69 -2.89 6.70 -7.16
N ILE A 70 -3.38 7.58 -6.29
CA ILE A 70 -2.74 7.90 -5.01
C ILE A 70 -2.58 6.66 -4.15
N GLU A 71 -3.62 5.82 -4.01
CA GLU A 71 -3.53 4.58 -3.24
C GLU A 71 -2.41 3.67 -3.76
N ARG A 72 -2.31 3.50 -5.08
CA ARG A 72 -1.27 2.69 -5.71
C ARG A 72 0.12 3.29 -5.54
N CYS A 73 0.25 4.61 -5.68
CA CYS A 73 1.50 5.32 -5.41
C CYS A 73 1.94 5.12 -3.94
N CYS A 74 1.02 5.24 -2.99
CA CYS A 74 1.28 4.99 -1.58
C CYS A 74 1.78 3.57 -1.33
N LYS A 75 1.20 2.55 -2.00
CA LYS A 75 1.63 1.16 -1.86
C LYS A 75 3.11 0.96 -2.21
N ILE A 76 3.54 1.44 -3.37
CA ILE A 76 4.93 1.34 -3.81
C ILE A 76 5.84 2.11 -2.88
N VAL A 77 5.48 3.37 -2.54
CA VAL A 77 6.31 4.20 -1.67
C VAL A 77 6.52 3.50 -0.33
N VAL A 78 5.47 2.93 0.26
CA VAL A 78 5.58 2.18 1.51
C VAL A 78 6.39 0.89 1.34
N HIS A 79 6.23 0.17 0.22
CA HIS A 79 7.02 -1.02 -0.11
C HIS A 79 8.53 -0.70 -0.16
N GLU A 80 8.91 0.34 -0.90
CA GLU A 80 10.31 0.75 -1.03
C GLU A 80 10.86 1.35 0.26
N LEU A 81 10.05 2.09 1.03
CA LEU A 81 10.45 2.58 2.35
C LEU A 81 10.69 1.42 3.34
N ALA A 82 9.94 0.35 3.24
CA ALA A 82 10.18 -0.84 4.05
C ALA A 82 11.47 -1.58 3.64
N HIS A 83 11.75 -1.67 2.32
CA HIS A 83 13.06 -2.13 1.84
C HIS A 83 14.21 -1.25 2.33
N MET A 84 14.04 0.08 2.41
CA MET A 84 15.02 0.99 3.02
C MET A 84 15.28 0.65 4.50
N GLN A 85 14.30 0.07 5.20
CA GLN A 85 14.45 -0.43 6.57
C GLN A 85 14.90 -1.90 6.62
N GLN A 86 15.43 -2.45 5.52
CA GLN A 86 15.90 -3.84 5.42
C GLN A 86 14.80 -4.91 5.57
N ILE A 87 13.55 -4.54 5.33
CA ILE A 87 12.48 -5.53 5.21
C ILE A 87 12.44 -6.01 3.77
N GLY A 88 12.87 -7.25 3.53
CA GLY A 88 12.77 -7.87 2.21
C GLY A 88 11.35 -8.35 1.87
N HIS A 89 11.21 -8.94 0.68
CA HIS A 89 9.93 -9.48 0.22
C HIS A 89 9.35 -10.54 1.18
N CYS A 90 8.02 -10.57 1.26
CA CYS A 90 7.26 -11.48 2.08
C CYS A 90 6.59 -12.58 1.25
N VAL A 91 6.62 -13.80 1.78
CA VAL A 91 5.98 -14.99 1.18
C VAL A 91 4.99 -15.66 2.14
N TYR A 92 4.79 -15.09 3.33
CA TYR A 92 4.03 -15.74 4.41
C TYR A 92 2.53 -15.50 4.32
N PHE A 93 2.14 -14.27 4.01
CA PHE A 93 0.75 -13.81 3.99
C PHE A 93 0.56 -12.74 2.91
N ASP A 94 -0.70 -12.34 2.70
CA ASP A 94 -1.04 -11.13 1.97
C ASP A 94 -0.45 -9.91 2.71
N CYS A 95 0.49 -9.24 2.04
CA CYS A 95 1.34 -8.22 2.62
C CYS A 95 1.73 -7.21 1.54
N ILE A 96 1.83 -5.93 1.93
CA ILE A 96 2.41 -4.89 1.08
C ILE A 96 3.84 -5.22 0.63
N MET A 97 4.56 -6.09 1.35
CA MET A 97 5.90 -6.55 0.99
C MET A 97 5.91 -7.79 0.09
N ASN A 98 4.78 -8.28 -0.42
CA ASN A 98 4.81 -9.35 -1.40
C ASN A 98 5.53 -8.88 -2.68
N GLY A 99 6.42 -9.71 -3.24
CA GLY A 99 7.05 -9.38 -4.51
C GLY A 99 6.03 -9.37 -5.65
N SER A 100 6.14 -8.42 -6.58
CA SER A 100 5.33 -8.33 -7.79
C SER A 100 6.22 -8.31 -9.03
N GLY A 101 5.83 -9.07 -10.06
CA GLY A 101 6.49 -9.10 -11.36
C GLY A 101 5.77 -8.28 -12.43
N TRP A 102 4.54 -7.84 -12.16
CA TRP A 102 3.74 -6.99 -13.04
C TRP A 102 2.67 -6.21 -12.26
N LEU A 103 2.05 -5.22 -12.91
CA LEU A 103 1.13 -4.26 -12.25
C LEU A 103 -0.13 -4.92 -11.67
N GLU A 104 -0.70 -5.91 -12.34
CA GLU A 104 -1.89 -6.59 -11.86
C GLU A 104 -1.65 -7.39 -10.57
N GLU A 105 -0.41 -7.86 -10.32
CA GLU A 105 -0.03 -8.42 -9.03
C GLU A 105 0.02 -7.34 -7.96
N ASP A 106 0.74 -6.24 -8.23
CA ASP A 106 0.82 -5.10 -7.32
C ASP A 106 -0.58 -4.58 -6.94
N TYR A 107 -1.50 -4.45 -7.89
CA TYR A 107 -2.87 -3.99 -7.63
C TYR A 107 -3.65 -4.90 -6.68
N ARG A 108 -3.38 -6.20 -6.67
CA ARG A 108 -4.08 -7.18 -5.83
C ARG A 108 -3.54 -7.28 -4.41
N GLN A 109 -2.30 -6.88 -4.19
CA GLN A 109 -1.66 -6.98 -2.88
C GLN A 109 -2.33 -6.06 -1.85
N SER A 110 -2.32 -6.45 -0.59
CA SER A 110 -2.75 -5.56 0.50
C SER A 110 -1.88 -4.29 0.58
N ILE A 111 -2.49 -3.17 0.98
CA ILE A 111 -1.77 -1.95 1.38
C ILE A 111 -1.21 -2.06 2.82
N HIS A 112 -1.42 -3.18 3.51
CA HIS A 112 -1.02 -3.38 4.90
C HIS A 112 0.14 -4.36 5.05
N LEU A 113 0.94 -4.14 6.09
CA LEU A 113 1.94 -5.12 6.53
C LEU A 113 1.23 -6.30 7.19
N CYS A 114 1.60 -7.52 6.81
CA CYS A 114 1.16 -8.71 7.52
C CYS A 114 1.76 -8.75 8.94
N PRO A 115 1.24 -9.60 9.86
CA PRO A 115 1.74 -9.65 11.25
C PRO A 115 3.25 -9.90 11.37
N VAL A 116 3.84 -10.66 10.44
CA VAL A 116 5.27 -10.97 10.42
C VAL A 116 6.09 -9.71 10.13
N ASP A 117 5.78 -9.02 9.03
CA ASP A 117 6.55 -7.83 8.63
C ASP A 117 6.21 -6.61 9.47
N LEU A 118 4.98 -6.52 9.99
CA LEU A 118 4.61 -5.53 10.99
C LEU A 118 5.49 -5.67 12.23
N ARG A 119 5.74 -6.90 12.70
CA ARG A 119 6.62 -7.13 13.84
C ARG A 119 8.07 -6.77 13.52
N LYS A 120 8.59 -7.14 12.35
CA LYS A 120 9.93 -6.72 11.90
C LYS A 120 10.05 -5.19 11.89
N PHE A 121 9.10 -4.52 11.26
CA PHE A 121 9.06 -3.06 11.15
C PHE A 121 8.96 -2.40 12.51
N GLN A 122 8.11 -2.92 13.40
CA GLN A 122 8.01 -2.44 14.78
C GLN A 122 9.34 -2.57 15.53
N THR A 123 10.04 -3.70 15.41
CA THR A 123 11.33 -3.90 16.07
C THR A 123 12.40 -2.91 15.58
N LEU A 124 12.38 -2.57 14.30
CA LEU A 124 13.35 -1.65 13.70
C LEU A 124 13.04 -0.18 14.00
N MET A 125 11.76 0.21 13.96
CA MET A 125 11.33 1.61 14.06
C MET A 125 10.84 2.02 15.46
N ASN A 126 10.62 1.05 16.36
CA ASN A 126 10.20 1.24 17.74
C ASN A 126 8.96 2.14 17.91
N PHE A 127 7.84 1.77 17.29
CA PHE A 127 6.55 2.47 17.41
C PHE A 127 5.47 1.62 18.12
N ASP A 128 4.43 2.31 18.59
CA ASP A 128 3.22 1.67 19.09
C ASP A 128 2.26 1.30 17.94
N ILE A 129 1.83 0.03 17.90
CA ILE A 129 1.00 -0.50 16.82
C ILE A 129 -0.38 0.17 16.80
N LEU A 130 -0.97 0.43 17.96
CA LEU A 130 -2.31 0.99 18.07
C LEU A 130 -2.33 2.45 17.60
N GLU A 131 -1.35 3.25 18.04
CA GLU A 131 -1.18 4.63 17.58
C GLU A 131 -0.88 4.70 16.08
N ARG A 132 -0.06 3.78 15.55
CA ARG A 132 0.15 3.66 14.11
C ARG A 132 -1.17 3.42 13.37
N TYR A 133 -1.99 2.48 13.83
CA TYR A 133 -3.28 2.20 13.19
C TYR A 133 -4.27 3.36 13.29
N LYS A 134 -4.31 4.08 14.42
CA LYS A 134 -5.13 5.30 14.52
C LYS A 134 -4.70 6.37 13.51
N ALA A 135 -3.39 6.57 13.33
CA ALA A 135 -2.86 7.51 12.35
C ALA A 135 -3.22 7.08 10.91
N LEU A 136 -3.04 5.80 10.58
CA LEU A 136 -3.44 5.25 9.28
C LEU A 136 -4.94 5.39 9.03
N LEU A 137 -5.78 5.15 10.04
CA LEU A 137 -7.21 5.30 9.91
C LEU A 137 -7.61 6.74 9.55
N ARG A 138 -6.95 7.74 10.16
CA ARG A 138 -7.17 9.15 9.81
C ARG A 138 -6.81 9.40 8.35
N PHE A 139 -5.62 8.96 7.93
CA PHE A 139 -5.15 9.11 6.55
C PHE A 139 -6.10 8.44 5.54
N TYR A 140 -6.50 7.19 5.77
CA TYR A 140 -7.40 6.49 4.85
C TYR A 140 -8.79 7.12 4.77
N LYS A 141 -9.29 7.70 5.85
CA LYS A 141 -10.56 8.45 5.82
C LYS A 141 -10.44 9.75 5.04
N GLU A 142 -9.32 10.46 5.23
CA GLU A 142 -9.02 11.71 4.53
C GLU A 142 -8.96 11.50 3.02
N TYR A 143 -8.28 10.45 2.55
CA TYR A 143 -8.14 10.13 1.11
C TYR A 143 -9.18 9.13 0.57
N HIS A 144 -10.29 8.92 1.29
CA HIS A 144 -11.41 8.04 0.88
C HIS A 144 -11.01 6.59 0.53
N MET A 145 -9.93 6.06 1.12
CA MET A 145 -9.49 4.67 0.98
C MET A 145 -10.33 3.74 1.86
N ASN A 146 -11.61 3.57 1.49
CA ASN A 146 -12.63 2.96 2.35
C ASN A 146 -12.31 1.53 2.80
N GLU A 147 -11.82 0.68 1.89
CA GLU A 147 -11.49 -0.72 2.22
C GLU A 147 -10.36 -0.80 3.25
N ALA A 148 -9.29 -0.03 3.03
CA ALA A 148 -8.16 0.09 3.96
C ALA A 148 -8.60 0.67 5.32
N ALA A 149 -9.48 1.68 5.30
CA ALA A 149 -10.03 2.29 6.51
C ALA A 149 -10.87 1.31 7.34
N LEU A 150 -11.66 0.46 6.69
CA LEU A 150 -12.46 -0.57 7.35
C LEU A 150 -11.57 -1.63 8.01
N TRP A 151 -10.59 -2.15 7.25
CA TRP A 151 -9.66 -3.14 7.78
C TRP A 151 -8.91 -2.62 9.02
N VAL A 152 -8.42 -1.38 8.99
CA VAL A 152 -7.74 -0.78 10.13
C VAL A 152 -8.67 -0.56 11.33
N GLN A 153 -9.95 -0.23 11.12
CA GLN A 153 -10.92 -0.14 12.21
C GLN A 153 -11.09 -1.47 12.93
N ASP A 154 -11.23 -2.56 12.17
CA ASP A 154 -11.36 -3.91 12.73
C ASP A 154 -10.10 -4.29 13.53
N MET A 155 -8.91 -3.93 13.03
CA MET A 155 -7.66 -4.16 13.74
C MET A 155 -7.53 -3.34 15.03
N ILE A 156 -7.96 -2.08 15.03
CA ILE A 156 -8.00 -1.25 16.25
C ILE A 156 -8.92 -1.91 17.28
N GLN A 157 -10.12 -2.31 16.87
CA GLN A 157 -11.08 -2.96 17.76
C GLN A 157 -10.54 -4.29 18.32
N TYR A 158 -9.88 -5.09 17.48
CA TYR A 158 -9.23 -6.32 17.89
C TYR A 158 -8.18 -6.09 18.99
N LEU A 159 -7.31 -5.09 18.79
CA LEU A 159 -6.23 -4.78 19.73
C LEU A 159 -6.75 -4.19 21.05
N THR A 160 -7.77 -3.34 21.02
CA THR A 160 -8.33 -2.74 22.24
C THR A 160 -9.05 -3.78 23.10
N THR A 161 -9.85 -4.66 22.50
CA THR A 161 -10.51 -5.76 23.22
C THR A 161 -9.47 -6.70 23.85
N SER A 162 -8.43 -7.07 23.09
CA SER A 162 -7.37 -7.96 23.60
C SER A 162 -6.58 -7.36 24.77
N GLN A 163 -6.41 -6.02 24.83
CA GLN A 163 -5.75 -5.38 25.97
C GLN A 163 -6.63 -5.29 27.21
N GLN A 164 -7.95 -5.20 27.06
CA GLN A 164 -8.89 -5.20 28.18
C GLN A 164 -8.95 -6.59 28.84
N GLU A 165 -8.93 -7.66 28.05
CA GLU A 165 -8.92 -9.05 28.55
C GLU A 165 -7.63 -9.41 29.29
N ASN A 166 -6.47 -8.92 28.83
CA ASN A 166 -5.20 -9.16 29.53
C ASN A 166 -5.07 -8.38 30.86
N ASN A 167 -5.84 -7.31 31.04
CA ASN A 167 -5.84 -6.48 32.25
C ASN A 167 -6.98 -6.84 33.24
N GLY A 168 -7.90 -7.72 32.87
CA GLY A 168 -9.06 -8.10 33.69
C GLY A 168 -9.20 -9.62 33.82
N ASP A 169 -8.84 -10.14 35.01
CA ASP A 169 -9.05 -11.49 35.56
C ASP A 169 -8.82 -12.70 34.61
N GLY A 170 -7.87 -13.56 35.01
CA GLY A 170 -7.32 -14.70 34.26
C GLY A 170 -8.27 -15.87 34.01
N SER A 171 -9.53 -15.60 33.69
CA SER A 171 -10.48 -16.58 33.19
C SER A 171 -10.19 -16.89 31.72
N ASN A 172 -9.92 -18.16 31.44
CA ASN A 172 -9.59 -18.73 30.15
C ASN A 172 -10.74 -18.51 29.14
N LYS A 173 -10.77 -17.35 28.49
CA LYS A 173 -11.66 -17.05 27.36
C LYS A 173 -10.87 -17.13 26.07
N GLU A 174 -11.47 -17.73 25.05
CA GLU A 174 -10.86 -17.89 23.73
C GLU A 174 -10.43 -16.53 23.19
N ARG A 175 -9.17 -16.43 22.74
CA ARG A 175 -8.65 -15.20 22.13
C ARG A 175 -9.54 -14.80 20.97
N PRO A 176 -9.89 -13.51 20.82
CA PRO A 176 -10.62 -13.05 19.65
C PRO A 176 -9.89 -13.51 18.38
N VAL A 177 -10.67 -13.92 17.38
CA VAL A 177 -10.13 -14.31 16.08
C VAL A 177 -9.79 -13.03 15.32
N SER A 178 -8.58 -12.93 14.77
CA SER A 178 -8.21 -11.79 13.93
C SER A 178 -9.19 -11.65 12.75
N PRO A 179 -9.51 -10.42 12.32
CA PRO A 179 -10.36 -10.22 11.15
C PRO A 179 -9.81 -11.00 9.96
N VAL A 180 -10.62 -11.90 9.39
CA VAL A 180 -10.25 -12.64 8.19
C VAL A 180 -10.41 -11.68 7.01
N ASN A 181 -9.35 -11.54 6.20
CA ASN A 181 -9.41 -10.81 4.93
C ASN A 181 -10.54 -11.39 4.06
N SER A 182 -11.69 -10.72 4.01
CA SER A 182 -12.76 -11.01 3.07
C SER A 182 -12.50 -10.31 1.74
N TYR A 183 -11.30 -10.51 1.17
CA TYR A 183 -11.08 -10.19 -0.23
C TYR A 183 -11.88 -11.19 -1.07
N ASN A 184 -13.13 -10.85 -1.33
CA ASN A 184 -13.95 -11.53 -2.33
C ASN A 184 -13.28 -11.27 -3.69
N SER A 185 -12.44 -12.21 -4.11
CA SER A 185 -12.06 -12.38 -5.51
C SER A 185 -13.34 -12.68 -6.29
N SER A 186 -14.05 -11.61 -6.69
CA SER A 186 -15.03 -11.68 -7.77
C SER A 186 -14.26 -11.84 -9.08
N SER A 187 -13.70 -13.04 -9.27
CA SER A 187 -13.22 -13.49 -10.56
C SER A 187 -14.46 -13.69 -11.43
N LYS A 188 -14.92 -12.61 -12.07
CA LYS A 188 -15.82 -12.73 -13.22
C LYS A 188 -15.07 -13.57 -14.26
N LYS A 189 -15.38 -14.87 -14.31
CA LYS A 189 -15.02 -15.73 -15.44
C LYS A 189 -15.67 -15.11 -16.68
N SER A 190 -14.90 -14.34 -17.44
CA SER A 190 -15.23 -14.00 -18.81
C SER A 190 -15.29 -15.31 -19.59
N LYS A 191 -16.52 -15.77 -19.88
CA LYS A 191 -16.74 -16.85 -20.84
C LYS A 191 -16.21 -16.39 -22.18
N ILE A 192 -15.12 -17.00 -22.61
CA ILE A 192 -14.69 -17.01 -24.01
C ILE A 192 -15.83 -17.70 -24.78
N LYS A 193 -16.40 -16.99 -25.74
CA LYS A 193 -17.14 -17.54 -26.87
C LYS A 193 -16.32 -17.27 -28.11
#